data_AF-A0A1G1EUA9-F1
#
_entry.id   AF-A0A1G1EUA9-F1
#
_cell.length_a   1.000
_cell.length_b   1.000
_cell.length_c   1.000
_cell.angle_alpha   90.00
_cell.angle_beta   90.00
_cell.angle_gamma   90.00
#
_symmetry.space_group_name_H-M   'P 1'
#
loop_
_entity.id
_entity.type
_entity.pdbx_description
1 polymer ?
#
loop_
_entity_poly.entity_id
_entity_poly.type
_entity_poly.pdbx_seq_one_letter_code
_entity_poly.pdbx_strand_id
1 'polypeptide(L)'
;MKIKTVTISGVDNDVDSAALVELSRVFPFVEWGILLSKSREGTKRYPDKVWFNQLRKAGKCLRLSGHLCGTYVKEILKGKDDFPCQEVINRIDRVQLNFKGLTGLNAQPRQGFFDLLQHLDKDVIFQMTGENRHLYHMADVRGIKVSLLFDASGGEGGVPELWPVPQKGAFCGYAGGLCSDNLRLQLQKIAEVAGNAEIWIDAESGLRSGDDAFDLEKVRMFLEIAKEWV
;
A
#
# COMPACT_ATOMS: atom_id res chain seq x y z
N MET A 1 7.72 8.15 17.82
CA MET A 1 7.39 7.51 16.53
C MET A 1 7.88 8.41 15.41
N LYS A 2 8.29 7.86 14.27
CA LYS A 2 8.66 8.64 13.08
C LYS A 2 8.03 8.07 11.82
N ILE A 3 7.35 8.89 11.03
CA ILE A 3 6.78 8.47 9.75
C ILE A 3 7.83 8.62 8.65
N LYS A 4 8.18 7.54 7.97
CA LYS A 4 9.15 7.57 6.85
C LYS A 4 8.52 7.81 5.50
N THR A 5 7.29 7.35 5.35
CA THR A 5 6.54 7.37 4.10
C THR A 5 5.08 7.60 4.43
N VAL A 6 4.39 8.35 3.57
CA VAL A 6 2.93 8.46 3.57
C VAL A 6 2.45 7.95 2.23
N THR A 7 1.81 6.78 2.23
CA THR A 7 1.26 6.17 1.02
C THR A 7 -0.14 6.70 0.77
N ILE A 8 -0.37 7.28 -0.40
CA ILE A 8 -1.69 7.70 -0.87
C ILE A 8 -2.12 6.73 -1.96
N SER A 9 -3.16 5.97 -1.67
CA SER A 9 -3.61 4.85 -2.50
C SER A 9 -4.85 5.21 -3.33
N GLY A 10 -5.07 4.48 -4.43
CA GLY A 10 -6.29 4.60 -5.24
C GLY A 10 -6.31 5.76 -6.22
N VAL A 11 -5.13 6.25 -6.63
CA VAL A 11 -5.00 7.10 -7.82
C VAL A 11 -5.55 6.33 -9.04
N ASP A 12 -6.30 7.00 -9.91
CA ASP A 12 -6.90 6.39 -11.10
C ASP A 12 -6.76 7.28 -12.35
N ASN A 13 -7.43 6.88 -13.44
CA ASN A 13 -7.30 7.49 -14.75
C ASN A 13 -7.69 8.97 -14.80
N ASP A 14 -8.48 9.47 -13.85
CA ASP A 14 -8.96 10.85 -13.83
C ASP A 14 -7.95 11.81 -13.19
N VAL A 15 -6.85 11.29 -12.62
CA VAL A 15 -5.86 12.09 -11.90
C VAL A 15 -4.71 12.49 -12.82
N ASP A 16 -4.48 13.81 -12.92
CA ASP A 16 -3.33 14.34 -13.66
C ASP A 16 -2.00 14.04 -12.94
N SER A 17 -1.15 13.31 -13.65
CA SER A 17 0.22 13.00 -13.22
C SER A 17 1.07 14.23 -12.87
N ALA A 18 0.82 15.40 -13.49
CA ALA A 18 1.55 16.62 -13.18
C ALA A 18 1.26 17.12 -11.75
N ALA A 19 0.00 17.05 -11.32
CA ALA A 19 -0.41 17.41 -9.97
C ALA A 19 0.24 16.49 -8.91
N LEU A 20 0.38 15.19 -9.23
CA LEU A 20 1.11 14.25 -8.35
C LEU A 20 2.58 14.63 -8.21
N VAL A 21 3.24 15.06 -9.31
CA VAL A 21 4.63 15.51 -9.28
C VAL A 21 4.78 16.77 -8.43
N GLU A 22 3.86 17.72 -8.54
CA GLU A 22 3.87 18.93 -7.73
C GLU A 22 3.72 18.61 -6.25
N LEU A 23 2.76 17.75 -5.87
CA LEU A 23 2.59 17.29 -4.49
C LEU A 23 3.83 16.55 -3.99
N SER A 24 4.44 15.68 -4.79
CA SER A 24 5.68 14.97 -4.40
C SER A 24 6.88 15.90 -4.23
N ARG A 25 6.92 17.06 -4.90
CA ARG A 25 7.95 18.09 -4.65
C ARG A 25 7.74 18.78 -3.30
N VAL A 26 6.49 19.09 -2.96
CA VAL A 26 6.14 19.75 -1.69
C VAL A 26 6.26 18.78 -0.50
N PHE A 27 5.92 17.51 -0.71
CA PHE A 27 5.93 16.45 0.28
C PHE A 27 6.80 15.26 -0.19
N PRO A 28 8.15 15.35 -0.09
CA PRO A 28 9.06 14.30 -0.61
C PRO A 28 8.92 12.91 0.06
N PHE A 29 8.21 12.84 1.19
CA PHE A 29 7.88 11.60 1.89
C PHE A 29 6.64 10.89 1.32
N VAL A 30 5.91 11.51 0.39
CA VAL A 30 4.73 10.89 -0.23
C VAL A 30 5.13 9.76 -1.18
N GLU A 31 4.36 8.69 -1.13
CA GLU A 31 4.37 7.61 -2.10
C GLU A 31 2.97 7.41 -2.66
N TRP A 32 2.86 7.09 -3.94
CA TRP A 32 1.57 6.78 -4.57
C TRP A 32 1.37 5.27 -4.71
N GLY A 33 0.38 4.74 -3.99
CA GLY A 33 -0.02 3.33 -4.01
C GLY A 33 -0.96 3.04 -5.16
N ILE A 34 -0.48 2.33 -6.17
CA ILE A 34 -1.26 2.03 -7.37
C ILE A 34 -1.96 0.69 -7.20
N LEU A 35 -3.29 0.69 -7.20
CA LEU A 35 -4.07 -0.55 -7.11
C LEU A 35 -4.05 -1.29 -8.43
N LEU A 36 -3.68 -2.57 -8.38
CA LEU A 36 -3.50 -3.42 -9.55
C LEU A 36 -4.36 -4.67 -9.41
N SER A 37 -5.31 -4.82 -10.34
CA SER A 37 -6.22 -5.95 -10.39
C SER A 37 -6.62 -6.27 -11.83
N LYS A 38 -6.41 -7.52 -12.24
CA LYS A 38 -6.77 -7.99 -13.59
C LYS A 38 -8.25 -7.79 -13.93
N SER A 39 -9.14 -7.80 -12.94
CA SER A 39 -10.59 -7.69 -13.16
C SER A 39 -11.16 -6.30 -12.93
N ARG A 40 -10.34 -5.33 -12.48
CA ARG A 40 -10.78 -3.96 -12.17
C ARG A 40 -9.98 -2.88 -12.91
N GLU A 41 -9.00 -3.26 -13.74
CA GLU A 41 -8.21 -2.33 -14.55
C GLU A 41 -9.12 -1.35 -15.32
N GLY A 42 -8.80 -0.06 -15.27
CA GLY A 42 -9.56 1.01 -15.91
C GLY A 42 -10.83 1.44 -15.18
N THR A 43 -11.09 0.93 -13.97
CA THR A 43 -12.20 1.39 -13.12
C THR A 43 -11.71 2.39 -12.08
N LYS A 44 -12.64 3.08 -11.38
CA LYS A 44 -12.30 3.97 -10.26
C LYS A 44 -11.36 3.28 -9.27
N ARG A 45 -10.31 3.99 -8.86
CA ARG A 45 -9.17 3.55 -8.01
C ARG A 45 -8.16 2.58 -8.67
N TYR A 46 -8.46 2.04 -9.85
CA TYR A 46 -7.63 1.04 -10.54
C TYR A 46 -7.23 1.56 -11.93
N PRO A 47 -6.11 2.28 -12.04
CA PRO A 47 -5.71 2.89 -13.30
C PRO A 47 -5.37 1.82 -14.34
N ASP A 48 -5.49 2.19 -15.61
CA ASP A 48 -5.10 1.34 -16.72
C ASP A 48 -3.66 1.63 -17.21
N LYS A 49 -3.24 0.88 -18.23
CA LYS A 49 -1.93 1.04 -18.87
C LYS A 49 -1.75 2.40 -19.56
N VAL A 50 -2.82 3.06 -19.99
CA VAL A 50 -2.75 4.39 -20.60
C VAL A 50 -2.30 5.40 -19.56
N TRP A 51 -2.88 5.33 -18.36
CA TRP A 51 -2.46 6.18 -17.24
C TRP A 51 -0.99 5.91 -16.82
N PHE A 52 -0.57 4.65 -16.74
CA PHE A 52 0.85 4.31 -16.53
C PHE A 52 1.79 4.86 -17.61
N ASN A 53 1.34 4.90 -18.87
CA ASN A 53 2.12 5.50 -19.95
C ASN A 53 2.22 7.03 -19.80
N GLN A 54 1.21 7.69 -19.26
CA GLN A 54 1.26 9.12 -18.92
C GLN A 54 2.27 9.39 -17.80
N LEU A 55 2.35 8.51 -16.78
CA LEU A 55 3.38 8.59 -15.74
C LEU A 55 4.81 8.52 -16.27
N ARG A 56 5.05 7.94 -17.46
CA ARG A 56 6.40 7.95 -18.06
C ARG A 56 6.90 9.38 -18.28
N LYS A 57 5.99 10.33 -18.58
CA LYS A 57 6.32 11.75 -18.73
C LYS A 57 6.69 12.42 -17.40
N ALA A 58 6.14 11.93 -16.29
CA ALA A 58 6.50 12.36 -14.94
C ALA A 58 7.89 11.84 -14.48
N GLY A 59 8.55 10.99 -15.28
CA GLY A 59 9.89 10.47 -15.01
C GLY A 59 9.95 9.64 -13.73
N LYS A 60 11.13 9.56 -13.10
CA LYS A 60 11.35 8.90 -11.78
C LYS A 60 11.02 9.82 -10.59
N CYS A 61 10.35 10.95 -10.81
CA CYS A 61 10.08 11.92 -9.75
C CYS A 61 9.08 11.41 -8.69
N LEU A 62 8.29 10.39 -9.03
CA LEU A 62 7.29 9.80 -8.15
C LEU A 62 7.81 8.49 -7.54
N ARG A 63 7.69 8.38 -6.21
CA ARG A 63 7.83 7.14 -5.44
C ARG A 63 6.53 6.36 -5.57
N LEU A 64 6.61 5.11 -6.04
CA LEU A 64 5.42 4.32 -6.34
C LEU A 64 5.48 2.96 -5.65
N SER A 65 4.32 2.49 -5.18
CA SER A 65 4.11 1.10 -4.77
C SER A 65 2.99 0.46 -5.59
N GLY A 66 3.10 -0.84 -5.86
CA GLY A 66 2.08 -1.61 -6.58
C GLY A 66 1.31 -2.50 -5.62
N HIS A 67 -0.01 -2.29 -5.52
CA HIS A 67 -0.89 -3.01 -4.59
C HIS A 67 -1.65 -4.08 -5.37
N LEU A 68 -1.12 -5.31 -5.34
CA LEU A 68 -1.69 -6.45 -6.06
C LEU A 68 -2.90 -7.00 -5.32
N CYS A 69 -4.02 -7.15 -6.03
CA CYS A 69 -5.26 -7.71 -5.51
C CYS A 69 -5.76 -8.90 -6.35
N GLY A 70 -6.66 -9.70 -5.76
CA GLY A 70 -7.46 -10.67 -6.50
C GLY A 70 -6.63 -11.73 -7.21
N THR A 71 -6.82 -11.88 -8.53
CA THR A 71 -6.16 -12.94 -9.31
C THR A 71 -4.64 -12.88 -9.24
N TYR A 72 -4.05 -11.68 -9.20
CA TYR A 72 -2.59 -11.54 -9.07
C TYR A 72 -2.06 -12.26 -7.84
N VAL A 73 -2.58 -11.92 -6.66
CA VAL A 73 -2.14 -12.54 -5.39
C VAL A 73 -2.46 -14.03 -5.36
N LYS A 74 -3.62 -14.44 -5.92
CA LYS A 74 -4.01 -15.87 -6.00
C LYS A 74 -3.01 -16.72 -6.78
N GLU A 75 -2.53 -16.23 -7.92
CA GLU A 75 -1.60 -16.99 -8.76
C GLU A 75 -0.16 -16.92 -8.21
N ILE A 76 0.25 -15.76 -7.67
CA ILE A 76 1.54 -15.60 -6.97
C ILE A 76 1.64 -16.56 -5.78
N LEU A 77 0.58 -16.70 -4.96
CA LEU A 77 0.53 -17.67 -3.86
C LEU A 77 0.64 -19.12 -4.34
N LYS A 78 0.23 -19.43 -5.57
CA LYS A 78 0.41 -20.75 -6.19
C LYS A 78 1.83 -20.95 -6.73
N GLY A 79 2.73 -19.99 -6.55
CA GLY A 79 4.10 -20.02 -7.06
C GLY A 79 4.21 -19.74 -8.55
N LYS A 80 3.20 -19.08 -9.14
CA LYS A 80 3.28 -18.63 -10.54
C LYS A 80 3.76 -17.19 -10.58
N ASP A 81 4.69 -16.91 -11.50
CA ASP A 81 5.14 -15.56 -11.80
C ASP A 81 4.04 -14.80 -12.56
N ASP A 82 3.05 -14.34 -11.81
CA ASP A 82 1.90 -13.60 -12.32
C ASP A 82 1.97 -12.12 -11.96
N PHE A 83 3.16 -11.57 -11.69
CA PHE A 83 3.31 -10.15 -11.44
C PHE A 83 2.84 -9.31 -12.67
N PRO A 84 2.47 -8.03 -12.48
CA PRO A 84 2.23 -7.10 -13.57
C PRO A 84 3.37 -7.09 -14.60
N CYS A 85 3.11 -6.59 -15.81
CA CYS A 85 4.14 -6.55 -16.85
C CYS A 85 5.40 -5.81 -16.38
N GLN A 86 6.54 -6.18 -16.96
CA GLN A 86 7.87 -5.71 -16.54
C GLN A 86 7.98 -4.18 -16.49
N GLU A 87 7.30 -3.47 -17.40
CA GLU A 87 7.28 -2.00 -17.42
C GLU A 87 6.70 -1.41 -16.12
N VAL A 88 5.62 -1.99 -15.60
CA VAL A 88 4.99 -1.56 -14.34
C VAL A 88 5.85 -1.96 -13.14
N ILE A 89 6.29 -3.23 -13.09
CA ILE A 89 7.12 -3.73 -11.99
C ILE A 89 8.45 -2.96 -11.85
N ASN A 90 9.07 -2.59 -12.97
CA ASN A 90 10.31 -1.80 -12.95
C ASN A 90 10.10 -0.37 -12.46
N ARG A 91 8.87 0.14 -12.50
CA ARG A 91 8.56 1.53 -12.14
C ARG A 91 8.17 1.71 -10.68
N ILE A 92 7.81 0.64 -9.98
CA ILE A 92 7.47 0.63 -8.55
C ILE A 92 8.67 0.18 -7.71
N ASP A 93 8.77 0.73 -6.50
CA ASP A 93 9.83 0.42 -5.54
C ASP A 93 9.39 -0.69 -4.57
N ARG A 94 8.09 -0.70 -4.23
CA ARG A 94 7.49 -1.64 -3.29
C ARG A 94 6.31 -2.39 -3.90
N VAL A 95 6.13 -3.65 -3.53
CA VAL A 95 5.00 -4.49 -3.96
C VAL A 95 4.21 -4.93 -2.75
N GLN A 96 2.96 -4.52 -2.66
CA GLN A 96 2.03 -4.96 -1.63
C GLN A 96 1.16 -6.11 -2.14
N LEU A 97 1.09 -7.18 -1.37
CA LEU A 97 0.17 -8.30 -1.60
C LEU A 97 -1.05 -8.14 -0.68
N ASN A 98 -2.20 -7.89 -1.28
CA ASN A 98 -3.48 -7.78 -0.57
C ASN A 98 -4.16 -9.14 -0.52
N PHE A 99 -4.16 -9.75 0.66
CA PHE A 99 -4.67 -11.11 0.86
C PHE A 99 -6.18 -11.19 1.14
N LYS A 100 -6.90 -10.06 1.09
CA LYS A 100 -8.36 -10.04 1.34
C LYS A 100 -9.11 -10.99 0.39
N GLY A 101 -10.06 -11.73 0.95
CA GLY A 101 -10.90 -12.66 0.21
C GLY A 101 -10.21 -13.98 -0.17
N LEU A 102 -9.02 -14.24 0.38
CA LEU A 102 -8.36 -15.54 0.28
C LEU A 102 -8.71 -16.36 1.51
N THR A 103 -9.45 -17.46 1.32
CA THR A 103 -9.85 -18.36 2.40
C THR A 103 -9.53 -19.81 2.06
N GLY A 104 -9.42 -20.64 3.10
CA GLY A 104 -9.21 -22.08 2.96
C GLY A 104 -7.97 -22.44 2.15
N LEU A 105 -8.10 -23.40 1.22
CA LEU A 105 -7.00 -23.88 0.38
C LEU A 105 -6.41 -22.81 -0.55
N ASN A 106 -7.18 -21.76 -0.89
CA ASN A 106 -6.70 -20.67 -1.76
C ASN A 106 -5.83 -19.65 -1.01
N ALA A 107 -5.79 -19.70 0.32
CA ALA A 107 -4.89 -18.91 1.15
C ALA A 107 -3.55 -19.61 1.44
N GLN A 108 -3.42 -20.89 1.07
CA GLN A 108 -2.22 -21.67 1.37
C GLN A 108 -1.13 -21.43 0.31
N PRO A 109 0.08 -21.00 0.72
CA PRO A 109 1.16 -20.77 -0.23
C PRO A 109 1.71 -22.10 -0.73
N ARG A 110 1.99 -22.19 -2.02
CA ARG A 110 2.83 -23.26 -2.59
C ARG A 110 4.30 -22.88 -2.44
N GLN A 111 5.19 -23.87 -2.52
CA GLN A 111 6.63 -23.65 -2.35
C GLN A 111 7.17 -22.51 -3.23
N GLY A 112 6.80 -22.50 -4.51
CA GLY A 112 7.25 -21.47 -5.46
C GLY A 112 6.85 -20.04 -5.09
N PHE A 113 5.88 -19.82 -4.19
CA PHE A 113 5.54 -18.48 -3.72
C PHE A 113 6.73 -17.80 -3.03
N PHE A 114 7.39 -18.50 -2.10
CA PHE A 114 8.52 -17.95 -1.38
C PHE A 114 9.76 -17.82 -2.27
N ASP A 115 9.93 -18.74 -3.23
CA ASP A 115 11.00 -18.65 -4.23
C ASP A 115 10.83 -17.38 -5.07
N LEU A 116 9.61 -17.05 -5.51
CA LEU A 116 9.33 -15.80 -6.22
C LEU A 116 9.68 -14.57 -5.38
N LEU A 117 9.27 -14.53 -4.10
CA LEU A 117 9.56 -13.39 -3.23
C LEU A 117 11.06 -13.23 -2.96
N GLN A 118 11.80 -14.32 -2.85
CA GLN A 118 13.24 -14.29 -2.59
C GLN A 118 14.03 -13.70 -3.77
N HIS A 119 13.55 -13.88 -5.01
CA HIS A 119 14.19 -13.37 -6.22
C HIS A 119 13.61 -12.02 -6.67
N LEU A 120 12.56 -11.54 -6.02
CA LEU A 120 11.96 -10.25 -6.34
C LEU A 120 12.83 -9.13 -5.74
N ASP A 121 13.49 -8.36 -6.59
CA ASP A 121 14.27 -7.17 -6.22
C ASP A 121 13.35 -5.98 -5.92
N LYS A 122 12.47 -6.13 -4.93
CA LYS A 122 11.51 -5.13 -4.44
C LYS A 122 11.26 -5.30 -2.95
N ASP A 123 10.89 -4.20 -2.29
CA ASP A 123 10.36 -4.29 -0.93
C ASP A 123 8.96 -4.89 -0.96
N VAL A 124 8.80 -6.06 -0.36
CA VAL A 124 7.50 -6.76 -0.31
C VAL A 124 6.74 -6.35 0.94
N ILE A 125 5.47 -5.99 0.77
CA ILE A 125 4.54 -5.63 1.84
C ILE A 125 3.44 -6.70 1.91
N PHE A 126 3.20 -7.24 3.10
CA PHE A 126 2.02 -8.08 3.35
C PHE A 126 0.94 -7.23 4.02
N GLN A 127 -0.24 -7.14 3.39
CA GLN A 127 -1.42 -6.59 4.05
C GLN A 127 -1.93 -7.59 5.08
N MET A 128 -1.87 -7.21 6.35
CA MET A 128 -2.22 -8.08 7.47
C MET A 128 -3.70 -7.93 7.80
N THR A 129 -4.48 -8.99 7.53
CA THR A 129 -5.89 -9.11 7.93
C THR A 129 -6.08 -10.00 9.16
N GLY A 130 -4.97 -10.51 9.73
CA GLY A 130 -4.96 -11.45 10.86
C GLY A 130 -4.89 -12.91 10.42
N GLU A 131 -5.66 -13.29 9.40
CA GLU A 131 -5.73 -14.68 8.88
C GLU A 131 -4.41 -15.12 8.21
N ASN A 132 -3.67 -14.18 7.65
CA ASN A 132 -2.44 -14.42 6.90
C ASN A 132 -1.16 -14.33 7.75
N ARG A 133 -1.26 -14.30 9.09
CA ARG A 133 -0.10 -14.26 10.00
C ARG A 133 0.88 -15.40 9.78
N HIS A 134 0.37 -16.58 9.39
CA HIS A 134 1.20 -17.74 9.07
C HIS A 134 2.13 -17.48 7.86
N LEU A 135 1.70 -16.70 6.86
CA LEU A 135 2.53 -16.35 5.70
C LEU A 135 3.76 -15.53 6.12
N TYR A 136 3.55 -14.55 7.00
CA TYR A 136 4.65 -13.75 7.54
C TYR A 136 5.66 -14.63 8.28
N HIS A 137 5.19 -15.51 9.19
CA HIS A 137 6.07 -16.42 9.91
C HIS A 137 6.87 -17.32 8.96
N MET A 138 6.23 -17.85 7.91
CA MET A 138 6.89 -18.68 6.90
C MET A 138 7.94 -17.91 6.07
N ALA A 139 7.73 -16.61 5.82
CA ALA A 139 8.71 -15.75 5.16
C ALA A 139 9.90 -15.46 6.10
N ASP A 140 9.62 -15.13 7.36
CA ASP A 140 10.62 -14.80 8.38
C ASP A 140 11.57 -15.98 8.65
N VAL A 141 11.06 -17.21 8.82
CA VAL A 141 11.90 -18.41 9.00
C VAL A 141 12.77 -18.74 7.77
N ARG A 142 12.40 -18.23 6.59
CA ARG A 142 13.17 -18.35 5.34
C ARG A 142 14.14 -17.18 5.13
N GLY A 143 14.17 -16.21 6.04
CA GLY A 143 14.97 -15.00 5.92
C GLY A 143 14.47 -14.02 4.86
N ILE A 144 13.24 -14.17 4.38
CA ILE A 144 12.63 -13.26 3.40
C ILE A 144 12.11 -12.04 4.16
N LYS A 145 12.74 -10.90 3.92
CA LYS A 145 12.33 -9.63 4.55
C LYS A 145 11.03 -9.15 3.93
N VAL A 146 10.01 -8.99 4.77
CA VAL A 146 8.73 -8.41 4.37
C VAL A 146 8.33 -7.31 5.36
N SER A 147 7.76 -6.24 4.83
CA SER A 147 7.10 -5.19 5.62
C SER A 147 5.64 -5.56 5.85
N LEU A 148 5.03 -5.06 6.93
CA LEU A 148 3.67 -5.42 7.32
C LEU A 148 2.76 -4.19 7.32
N LEU A 149 1.70 -4.20 6.51
CA LEU A 149 0.65 -3.18 6.59
C LEU A 149 -0.49 -3.69 7.47
N PHE A 150 -0.72 -3.05 8.61
CA PHE A 150 -1.91 -3.29 9.41
C PHE A 150 -3.09 -2.53 8.79
N ASP A 151 -4.03 -3.27 8.18
CA ASP A 151 -5.26 -2.72 7.63
C ASP A 151 -6.45 -3.48 8.21
N ALA A 152 -6.96 -2.99 9.34
CA ALA A 152 -8.09 -3.60 10.02
C ALA A 152 -9.39 -3.56 9.19
N SER A 153 -9.48 -2.69 8.19
CA SER A 153 -10.66 -2.55 7.32
C SER A 153 -10.60 -3.45 6.08
N GLY A 154 -9.43 -3.99 5.75
CA GLY A 154 -9.20 -4.66 4.46
C GLY A 154 -9.67 -3.80 3.27
N GLY A 155 -9.38 -2.49 3.29
CA GLY A 155 -9.81 -1.55 2.25
C GLY A 155 -11.28 -1.10 2.28
N GLU A 156 -12.05 -1.42 3.33
CA GLU A 156 -13.42 -0.88 3.50
C GLU A 156 -13.45 0.54 4.07
N GLY A 157 -12.32 1.03 4.60
CA GLY A 157 -12.22 2.40 5.12
C GLY A 157 -12.75 2.57 6.55
N GLY A 158 -12.91 1.48 7.30
CA GLY A 158 -13.19 1.55 8.74
C GLY A 158 -11.94 1.91 9.54
N VAL A 159 -12.09 2.78 10.55
CA VAL A 159 -11.04 3.08 11.52
C VAL A 159 -11.10 2.05 12.64
N PRO A 160 -10.00 1.35 12.97
CA PRO A 160 -9.99 0.41 14.10
C PRO A 160 -10.11 1.12 15.44
N GLU A 161 -10.69 0.44 16.43
CA GLU A 161 -10.73 0.94 17.81
C GLU A 161 -9.32 0.96 18.44
N LEU A 162 -8.51 -0.05 18.15
CA LEU A 162 -7.16 -0.25 18.66
C LEU A 162 -6.17 -0.51 17.53
N TRP A 163 -5.03 0.15 17.59
CA TRP A 163 -3.93 -0.05 16.64
C TRP A 163 -2.99 -1.16 17.11
N PRO A 164 -2.52 -2.07 16.22
CA PRO A 164 -1.56 -3.10 16.60
C PRO A 164 -0.19 -2.52 16.98
N VAL A 165 0.49 -3.14 17.94
CA VAL A 165 1.91 -2.88 18.22
C VAL A 165 2.75 -3.31 17.01
N PRO A 166 3.74 -2.50 16.55
CA PRO A 166 4.62 -2.90 15.45
C PRO A 166 5.32 -4.23 15.71
N GLN A 167 5.40 -5.06 14.68
CA GLN A 167 6.14 -6.31 14.74
C GLN A 167 7.64 -6.01 14.84
N LYS A 168 8.28 -6.47 15.92
CA LYS A 168 9.72 -6.25 16.13
C LYS A 168 10.52 -6.83 14.96
N GLY A 169 11.40 -6.00 14.39
CA GLY A 169 12.29 -6.38 13.28
C GLY A 169 11.67 -6.23 11.89
N ALA A 170 10.37 -5.91 11.78
CA ALA A 170 9.73 -5.58 10.52
C ALA A 170 9.45 -4.06 10.46
N PHE A 171 9.52 -3.50 9.25
CA PHE A 171 8.96 -2.18 9.00
C PHE A 171 7.44 -2.33 8.94
N CYS A 172 6.70 -1.49 9.68
CA CYS A 172 5.25 -1.60 9.81
C CYS A 172 4.53 -0.33 9.37
N GLY A 173 3.36 -0.53 8.78
CA GLY A 173 2.48 0.53 8.31
C GLY A 173 1.09 0.41 8.90
N TYR A 174 0.37 1.53 8.89
CA TYR A 174 -0.99 1.61 9.42
C TYR A 174 -1.94 2.18 8.38
N ALA A 175 -3.02 1.45 8.13
CA ALA A 175 -4.10 1.82 7.23
C ALA A 175 -5.47 1.53 7.87
N GLY A 176 -6.53 2.01 7.22
CA GLY A 176 -7.91 1.78 7.64
C GLY A 176 -8.59 3.08 8.06
N GLY A 177 -9.37 3.65 7.15
CA GLY A 177 -10.24 4.80 7.42
C GLY A 177 -9.54 6.11 7.78
N LEU A 178 -8.22 6.20 7.59
CA LEU A 178 -7.48 7.43 7.83
C LEU A 178 -7.94 8.53 6.85
N CYS A 179 -8.26 9.70 7.37
CA CYS A 179 -8.64 10.90 6.60
C CYS A 179 -8.15 12.16 7.31
N SER A 180 -8.20 13.32 6.63
CA SER A 180 -7.76 14.60 7.21
C SER A 180 -8.44 14.93 8.54
N ASP A 181 -9.71 14.56 8.69
CA ASP A 181 -10.52 14.92 9.85
C ASP A 181 -10.14 14.15 11.11
N ASN A 182 -9.68 12.90 10.95
CA ASN A 182 -9.32 12.03 12.06
C ASN A 182 -7.80 11.83 12.25
N LEU A 183 -6.99 12.22 11.26
CA LEU A 183 -5.58 11.83 11.20
C LEU A 183 -4.80 12.24 12.45
N ARG A 184 -5.00 13.47 12.97
CA ARG A 184 -4.28 13.95 14.18
C ARG A 184 -4.51 13.02 15.38
N LEU A 185 -5.76 12.66 15.63
CA LEU A 185 -6.14 11.78 16.72
C LEU A 185 -5.59 10.36 16.49
N GLN A 186 -5.68 9.85 15.26
CA GLN A 186 -5.19 8.51 14.95
C GLN A 186 -3.67 8.41 15.05
N LEU A 187 -2.93 9.42 14.61
CA LEU A 187 -1.46 9.46 14.74
C LEU A 187 -1.01 9.47 16.21
N GLN A 188 -1.74 10.14 17.10
CA GLN A 188 -1.49 10.06 18.54
C GLN A 188 -1.64 8.63 19.05
N LYS A 189 -2.75 7.95 18.72
CA LYS A 189 -3.00 6.56 19.11
C LYS A 189 -1.98 5.58 18.51
N ILE A 190 -1.59 5.77 17.24
CA ILE A 190 -0.56 4.96 16.59
C ILE A 190 0.78 5.21 17.29
N ALA A 191 1.11 6.45 17.66
CA ALA A 191 2.35 6.78 18.36
C ALA A 191 2.45 6.13 19.74
N GLU A 192 1.33 6.03 20.47
CA GLU A 192 1.26 5.33 21.76
C GLU A 192 1.70 3.86 21.64
N VAL A 193 1.25 3.16 20.59
CA VAL A 193 1.60 1.74 20.38
C VAL A 193 2.93 1.55 19.65
N ALA A 194 3.30 2.49 18.77
CA ALA A 194 4.53 2.41 17.97
C ALA A 194 5.77 2.83 18.76
N GLY A 195 5.62 3.63 19.81
CA GLY A 195 6.73 4.12 20.62
C GLY A 195 7.76 4.85 19.74
N ASN A 196 9.01 4.38 19.73
CA ASN A 196 10.10 4.97 18.93
C ASN A 196 10.29 4.33 17.54
N ALA A 197 9.39 3.45 17.10
CA ALA A 197 9.51 2.80 15.80
C ALA A 197 9.41 3.81 14.64
N GLU A 198 10.11 3.49 13.56
CA GLU A 198 9.91 4.09 12.24
C GLU A 198 8.79 3.34 11.52
N ILE A 199 7.81 4.06 10.99
CA ILE A 199 6.58 3.49 10.42
C ILE A 199 6.19 4.20 9.11
N TRP A 200 5.18 3.68 8.41
CA TRP A 200 4.46 4.44 7.39
C TRP A 200 2.95 4.45 7.68
N ILE A 201 2.22 5.33 7.00
CA ILE A 201 0.75 5.33 7.01
C ILE A 201 0.23 5.22 5.58
N ASP A 202 -0.96 4.66 5.41
CA ASP A 202 -1.63 4.50 4.12
C ASP A 202 -3.09 4.96 4.20
N ALA A 203 -3.53 5.75 3.22
CA ALA A 203 -4.91 6.22 3.11
C ALA A 203 -5.41 6.14 1.67
N GLU A 204 -6.68 5.73 1.52
CA GLU A 204 -7.36 5.61 0.22
C GLU A 204 -8.74 6.29 0.28
N SER A 205 -9.73 5.64 0.89
CA SER A 205 -11.14 6.08 0.84
C SER A 205 -11.39 7.44 1.50
N GLY A 206 -10.67 7.75 2.59
CA GLY A 206 -10.75 9.04 3.28
C GLY A 206 -10.30 10.24 2.44
N LEU A 207 -9.65 10.00 1.30
CA LEU A 207 -9.10 11.00 0.39
C LEU A 207 -9.88 11.11 -0.92
N ARG A 208 -11.10 10.57 -0.94
CA ARG A 208 -12.01 10.65 -2.07
C ARG A 208 -13.19 11.56 -1.76
N SER A 209 -13.80 12.12 -2.79
CA SER A 209 -15.05 12.87 -2.73
C SER A 209 -16.25 11.94 -2.49
N GLY A 210 -17.44 12.53 -2.27
CA GLY A 210 -18.66 11.76 -2.03
C GLY A 210 -19.11 10.90 -3.21
N ASP A 211 -18.71 11.25 -4.43
CA ASP A 211 -18.93 10.49 -5.66
C ASP A 211 -17.77 9.54 -5.99
N ASP A 212 -16.89 9.24 -5.03
CA ASP A 212 -15.75 8.34 -5.19
C ASP A 212 -14.74 8.84 -6.24
N ALA A 213 -14.53 10.15 -6.39
CA ALA A 213 -13.44 10.71 -7.19
C ALA A 213 -12.21 10.99 -6.31
N PHE A 214 -11.01 10.88 -6.87
CA PHE A 214 -9.78 11.17 -6.14
C PHE A 214 -9.64 12.68 -5.88
N ASP A 215 -9.46 13.08 -4.62
CA ASP A 215 -9.55 14.49 -4.21
C ASP A 215 -8.18 15.02 -3.76
N LEU A 216 -7.53 15.80 -4.64
CA LEU A 216 -6.19 16.34 -4.41
C LEU A 216 -6.12 17.34 -3.25
N GLU A 217 -7.20 18.05 -2.93
CA GLU A 217 -7.23 18.98 -1.81
C GLU A 217 -7.27 18.21 -0.48
N LYS A 218 -8.09 17.14 -0.39
CA LYS A 218 -8.05 16.23 0.76
C LYS A 218 -6.68 15.58 0.93
N VAL A 219 -6.05 15.16 -0.16
CA VAL A 219 -4.68 14.62 -0.13
C VAL A 219 -3.70 15.65 0.42
N ARG A 220 -3.74 16.90 -0.05
CA ARG A 220 -2.88 17.98 0.47
C ARG A 220 -3.09 18.21 1.96
N MET A 221 -4.34 18.30 2.41
CA MET A 221 -4.66 18.48 3.84
C MET A 221 -4.13 17.32 4.69
N PHE A 222 -4.30 16.08 4.21
CA PHE A 222 -3.77 14.89 4.87
C PHE A 222 -2.24 14.92 4.99
N LEU A 223 -1.55 15.30 3.91
CA LEU A 223 -0.09 15.39 3.87
C LEU A 223 0.47 16.51 4.77
N GLU A 224 -0.19 17.67 4.85
CA GLU A 224 0.22 18.74 5.77
C GLU A 224 0.13 18.31 7.23
N ILE A 225 -0.91 17.56 7.61
CA ILE A 225 -1.02 17.01 8.96
C ILE A 225 0.07 15.95 9.20
N ALA A 226 0.28 15.04 8.25
CA ALA A 226 1.26 13.97 8.39
C ALA A 226 2.71 14.50 8.49
N LYS A 227 3.01 15.62 7.81
CA LYS A 227 4.31 16.29 7.81
C LYS A 227 4.85 16.60 9.21
N GLU A 228 3.98 16.84 10.19
CA GLU A 228 4.36 17.10 11.58
C GLU A 228 5.03 15.89 12.26
N TRP A 229 4.92 14.69 11.66
CA TRP A 229 5.38 13.42 12.21
C TRP A 229 6.50 12.75 11.40
N VAL A 230 6.97 13.41 10.33
CA VAL A 230 7.99 12.91 9.39
C VAL A 230 9.41 13.28 9.82
#